data_AF-A0A2V8HI31-F1
#
_entry.id   AF-A0A2V8HI31-F1
#
_cell.length_a   1.000
_cell.length_b   1.000
_cell.length_c   1.000
_cell.angle_alpha   90.00
_cell.angle_beta   90.00
_cell.angle_gamma   90.00
#
_symmetry.space_group_name_H-M   'P 1'
#
loop_
_entity.id
_entity.type
_entity.pdbx_description
1 polymer ?
#
loop_
_entity_poly.entity_id
_entity_poly.type
_entity_poly.pdbx_seq_one_letter_code
_entity_poly.pdbx_strand_id
1 'polypeptide(L)'
;MSDRRYRAGDSLEDICRVCKSDRMHTVIAADPDGRPLRVSCGFCGSEHNYRGGPSTSSGPLRASSTATPGQPRAPAAAQASRDTLPLVSDRERSAPPVTIGSGDVDLELLLRRVIREETGLTPAVPADKWRGGSLVLRPGTAGLQEKSWPIETFFHKVVMVRNRLRTLEQQVNSLEAPEDVKVRLQGYITGCYGSLTSFNVLFADEDDQFKGSGD
;
A
#
# COMPACT_ATOMS: atom_id res chain seq x y z
N MET A 1 -28.86 -4.94 -8.25
CA MET A 1 -27.66 -5.76 -8.03
C MET A 1 -28.15 -7.17 -7.77
N SER A 2 -27.80 -8.14 -8.63
CA SER A 2 -28.35 -9.49 -8.60
C SER A 2 -28.28 -10.12 -7.22
N ASP A 3 -29.41 -10.66 -6.77
CA ASP A 3 -29.59 -11.40 -5.51
C ASP A 3 -28.99 -12.81 -5.64
N ARG A 4 -27.70 -12.86 -6.00
CA ARG A 4 -26.97 -14.11 -6.19
C ARG A 4 -26.51 -14.61 -4.83
N ARG A 5 -27.02 -15.78 -4.44
CA ARG A 5 -26.57 -16.50 -3.24
C ARG A 5 -25.27 -17.23 -3.56
N TYR A 6 -24.28 -17.07 -2.68
CA TYR A 6 -22.95 -17.66 -2.77
C TYR A 6 -22.77 -18.74 -1.71
N ARG A 7 -21.97 -19.75 -2.04
CA ARG A 7 -21.51 -20.83 -1.15
C ARG A 7 -19.99 -20.79 -1.05
N ALA A 8 -19.45 -21.45 -0.02
CA ALA A 8 -18.00 -21.63 0.09
C ALA A 8 -17.47 -22.34 -1.17
N GLY A 9 -16.37 -21.82 -1.73
CA GLY A 9 -15.79 -22.24 -3.00
C GLY A 9 -16.22 -21.41 -4.22
N ASP A 10 -17.31 -20.64 -4.13
CA ASP A 10 -17.74 -19.80 -5.25
C ASP A 10 -16.77 -18.64 -5.50
N SER A 11 -16.68 -18.23 -6.76
CA SER A 11 -15.83 -17.10 -7.17
C SER A 11 -16.65 -15.82 -7.35
N LEU A 12 -16.16 -14.71 -6.80
CA LEU A 12 -16.79 -13.39 -6.91
C LEU A 12 -15.74 -12.27 -7.05
N GLU A 13 -16.17 -11.09 -7.46
CA GLU A 13 -15.30 -9.90 -7.50
C GLU A 13 -15.46 -9.08 -6.21
N ASP A 14 -14.35 -8.67 -5.61
CA ASP A 14 -14.32 -7.80 -4.43
C ASP A 14 -13.02 -6.97 -4.43
N ILE A 15 -12.98 -5.91 -3.63
CA ILE A 15 -11.78 -5.09 -3.45
C ILE A 15 -10.81 -5.74 -2.45
N CYS A 16 -9.64 -6.15 -2.94
CA CYS A 16 -8.58 -6.67 -2.07
C CYS A 16 -7.79 -5.52 -1.43
N ARG A 17 -7.69 -5.50 -0.10
CA ARG A 17 -6.93 -4.46 0.64
C ARG A 17 -5.42 -4.54 0.45
N VAL A 18 -4.89 -5.76 0.31
CA VAL A 18 -3.46 -5.99 0.08
C VAL A 18 -3.08 -5.56 -1.33
N CYS A 19 -3.89 -5.94 -2.33
CA CYS A 19 -3.65 -5.56 -3.73
C CYS A 19 -4.05 -4.10 -4.05
N LYS A 20 -4.96 -3.53 -3.26
CA LYS A 20 -5.63 -2.24 -3.50
C LYS A 20 -6.29 -2.16 -4.88
N SER A 21 -6.94 -3.25 -5.30
CA SER A 21 -7.63 -3.35 -6.59
C SER A 21 -8.75 -4.37 -6.52
N ASP A 22 -9.78 -4.20 -7.36
CA ASP A 22 -10.81 -5.22 -7.57
C ASP A 22 -10.17 -6.47 -8.19
N ARG A 23 -10.39 -7.62 -7.55
CA ARG A 23 -9.85 -8.93 -7.96
C ARG A 23 -10.90 -10.01 -7.75
N MET A 24 -10.68 -11.15 -8.40
CA MET A 24 -11.42 -12.36 -8.11
C MET A 24 -11.03 -12.91 -6.73
N HIS A 25 -12.04 -13.24 -5.94
CA HIS A 25 -11.90 -13.88 -4.66
C HIS A 25 -12.73 -15.16 -4.60
N THR A 26 -12.26 -16.14 -3.85
CA THR A 26 -12.99 -17.36 -3.52
C THR A 26 -13.70 -17.17 -2.18
N VAL A 27 -14.99 -17.46 -2.11
CA VAL A 27 -15.76 -17.39 -0.87
C VAL A 27 -15.30 -18.50 0.07
N ILE A 28 -14.88 -18.10 1.28
CA ILE A 28 -14.46 -19.03 2.35
C ILE A 28 -15.66 -19.32 3.26
N ALA A 29 -16.46 -18.30 3.55
CA ALA A 29 -17.64 -18.41 4.39
C ALA A 29 -18.76 -17.51 3.85
N ALA A 30 -19.99 -18.04 3.88
CA ALA A 30 -21.22 -17.30 3.58
C ALA A 30 -22.22 -17.49 4.74
N ASP A 31 -23.12 -16.53 4.92
CA ASP A 31 -24.21 -16.62 5.89
C ASP A 31 -25.33 -17.58 5.42
N PRO A 32 -26.33 -17.91 6.27
CA PRO A 32 -27.44 -18.78 5.89
C PRO A 32 -28.29 -18.25 4.72
N ASP A 33 -28.28 -16.93 4.50
CA ASP A 33 -28.99 -16.26 3.41
C ASP A 33 -28.18 -16.27 2.09
N GLY A 34 -26.95 -16.81 2.12
CA GLY A 34 -26.05 -16.93 0.97
C GLY A 34 -25.24 -15.66 0.68
N ARG A 35 -25.10 -14.73 1.63
CA ARG A 35 -24.23 -13.56 1.50
C ARG A 35 -22.81 -13.95 1.87
N PRO A 36 -21.81 -13.63 1.03
CA PRO A 36 -20.43 -13.87 1.37
C PRO A 36 -20.05 -13.06 2.62
N LEU A 37 -19.44 -13.73 3.60
CA LEU A 37 -18.90 -13.10 4.80
C LEU A 37 -17.39 -12.90 4.67
N ARG A 38 -16.69 -13.95 4.23
CA ARG A 38 -15.23 -13.98 4.17
C ARG A 38 -14.77 -14.58 2.86
N VAL A 39 -13.76 -13.97 2.26
CA VAL A 39 -13.28 -14.28 0.92
C VAL A 39 -11.74 -14.30 0.89
N SER A 40 -11.16 -15.10 0.01
CA SER A 40 -9.70 -15.20 -0.22
C SER A 40 -9.34 -14.67 -1.59
N CYS A 41 -8.36 -13.77 -1.66
CA CYS A 41 -7.92 -13.18 -2.92
C CYS A 41 -7.15 -14.19 -3.77
N GLY A 42 -7.62 -14.47 -4.99
CA GLY A 42 -6.96 -15.41 -5.90
C GLY A 42 -5.57 -14.96 -6.41
N PHE A 43 -5.16 -13.71 -6.14
CA PHE A 43 -3.85 -13.19 -6.56
C PHE A 43 -2.81 -13.18 -5.43
N CYS A 44 -3.16 -12.62 -4.26
CA CYS A 44 -2.22 -12.47 -3.15
C CYS A 44 -2.47 -13.47 -2.00
N GLY A 45 -3.53 -14.27 -2.07
CA GLY A 45 -3.89 -15.25 -1.05
C GLY A 45 -4.46 -14.67 0.25
N SER A 46 -4.58 -13.34 0.37
CA SER A 46 -5.07 -12.72 1.61
C SER A 46 -6.55 -13.02 1.83
N GLU A 47 -6.90 -13.41 3.05
CA GLU A 47 -8.29 -13.52 3.48
C GLU A 47 -8.81 -12.20 4.08
N HIS A 48 -10.03 -11.82 3.72
CA HIS A 48 -10.70 -10.69 4.36
C HIS A 48 -12.22 -10.80 4.30
N ASN A 49 -12.91 -9.93 5.05
CA ASN A 49 -14.36 -9.84 4.98
C ASN A 49 -14.81 -9.26 3.64
N TYR A 50 -15.90 -9.79 3.10
CA TYR A 50 -16.50 -9.34 1.85
C TYR A 50 -17.05 -7.92 1.99
N ARG A 51 -16.77 -7.03 1.02
CA ARG A 51 -17.13 -5.60 1.11
C ARG A 51 -18.24 -5.15 0.16
N GLY A 52 -18.92 -6.09 -0.49
CA GLY A 52 -20.10 -5.78 -1.30
C GLY A 52 -19.82 -5.57 -2.78
N GLY A 53 -18.69 -6.08 -3.29
CA GLY A 53 -18.39 -6.12 -4.71
C GLY A 53 -17.37 -5.07 -5.18
N PRO A 54 -17.08 -5.01 -6.49
CA PRO A 54 -16.10 -4.09 -7.04
C PRO A 54 -16.46 -2.64 -6.74
N SER A 55 -15.45 -1.79 -6.58
CA SER A 55 -15.67 -0.36 -6.30
C SER A 55 -16.36 0.32 -7.49
N THR A 56 -17.69 0.48 -7.42
CA THR A 56 -18.41 1.33 -8.39
C THR A 56 -18.09 2.79 -8.08
N SER A 57 -17.02 3.32 -8.67
CA SER A 57 -16.75 4.76 -8.66
C SER A 57 -17.72 5.47 -9.62
N SER A 58 -18.98 5.62 -9.20
CA SER A 58 -19.98 6.48 -9.86
C SER A 58 -21.21 6.69 -8.97
N GLY A 59 -21.24 7.79 -8.20
CA GLY A 59 -22.42 8.25 -7.44
C GLY A 59 -22.18 9.58 -6.73
N PRO A 60 -23.12 10.54 -6.75
CA PRO A 60 -22.83 11.97 -6.73
C PRO A 60 -22.48 12.53 -5.35
N LEU A 61 -21.67 13.59 -5.36
CA LEU A 61 -21.38 14.46 -4.23
C LEU A 61 -22.70 14.95 -3.60
N ARG A 62 -23.04 14.42 -2.42
CA ARG A 62 -24.09 14.99 -1.59
C ARG A 62 -23.55 16.25 -0.92
N ALA A 63 -24.13 17.37 -1.31
CA ALA A 63 -23.98 18.66 -0.66
C ALA A 63 -24.48 18.59 0.80
N SER A 64 -23.68 19.10 1.73
CA SER A 64 -24.11 19.38 3.10
C SER A 64 -23.96 20.88 3.38
N SER A 65 -25.09 21.57 3.25
CA SER A 65 -25.66 22.55 4.19
C SER A 65 -24.74 23.56 4.90
N THR A 66 -24.89 24.81 4.47
CA THR A 66 -25.10 26.05 5.26
C THR A 66 -24.34 26.23 6.57
N ALA A 67 -23.35 27.13 6.57
CA ALA A 67 -22.79 27.74 7.77
C ALA A 67 -22.86 29.28 7.68
N THR A 68 -23.48 29.86 8.72
CA THR A 68 -23.66 31.29 9.00
C THR A 68 -22.31 32.00 9.23
N PRO A 69 -22.10 33.25 8.76
CA PRO A 69 -20.86 33.97 8.98
C PRO A 69 -20.85 34.75 10.29
N GLY A 70 -19.79 34.59 11.10
CA GLY A 70 -19.46 35.55 12.15
C GLY A 70 -18.73 34.98 13.35
N GLN A 71 -17.39 34.94 13.31
CA GLN A 71 -16.50 35.43 14.39
C GLN A 71 -15.01 35.22 14.01
N PRO A 72 -14.12 36.19 14.30
CA PRO A 72 -12.70 36.09 13.99
C PRO A 72 -11.94 35.35 15.10
N ARG A 73 -11.08 34.38 14.73
CA ARG A 73 -10.08 33.79 15.64
C ARG A 73 -8.71 34.42 15.40
N ALA A 74 -8.11 34.88 16.49
CA ALA A 74 -6.74 35.40 16.59
C ALA A 74 -5.66 34.36 16.20
N PRO A 75 -4.42 34.78 15.90
CA PRO A 75 -3.40 33.90 15.34
C PRO A 75 -2.69 33.15 16.47
N ALA A 76 -2.68 31.82 16.39
CA ALA A 76 -1.79 31.00 17.18
C ALA A 76 -0.80 30.33 16.23
N ALA A 77 0.40 30.91 16.18
CA ALA A 77 1.58 30.19 15.73
C ALA A 77 1.80 29.00 16.68
N ALA A 78 1.93 27.81 16.12
CA ALA A 78 2.60 26.70 16.78
C ALA A 78 3.09 25.74 15.70
N GLN A 79 4.40 25.51 15.73
CA GLN A 79 5.11 24.51 14.96
C GLN A 79 4.36 23.17 14.99
N ALA A 80 3.74 22.80 13.86
CA ALA A 80 3.31 21.43 13.67
C ALA A 80 4.56 20.61 13.37
N SER A 81 4.87 19.77 14.33
CA SER A 81 5.92 18.76 14.37
C SER A 81 6.13 18.04 13.04
N ARG A 82 7.39 17.67 12.81
CA ARG A 82 7.89 16.77 11.76
C ARG A 82 7.36 15.35 11.96
N ASP A 83 6.05 15.20 12.03
CA ASP A 83 5.42 13.93 12.31
C ASP A 83 5.38 13.11 11.03
N THR A 84 6.27 12.13 11.00
CA THR A 84 6.18 10.92 10.19
C THR A 84 4.71 10.52 10.09
N LEU A 85 4.16 10.50 8.88
CA LEU A 85 2.79 10.06 8.66
C LEU A 85 2.65 8.67 9.30
N PRO A 86 1.72 8.47 10.23
CA PRO A 86 1.53 7.17 10.84
C PRO A 86 1.09 6.21 9.74
N LEU A 87 1.86 5.14 9.54
CA LEU A 87 1.59 4.12 8.53
C LEU A 87 0.22 3.44 8.70
N VAL A 88 -0.42 3.64 9.85
CA VAL A 88 -1.67 3.01 10.26
C VAL A 88 -2.57 4.09 10.82
N SER A 89 -3.72 4.31 10.19
CA SER A 89 -4.77 5.18 10.73
C SER A 89 -5.64 4.41 11.72
N ASP A 90 -6.34 5.08 12.64
CA ASP A 90 -7.28 4.42 13.58
C ASP A 90 -8.32 3.52 12.89
N ARG A 91 -8.54 3.70 11.58
CA ARG A 91 -9.38 2.84 10.72
C ARG A 91 -8.84 1.43 10.48
N GLU A 92 -7.58 1.14 10.78
CA GLU A 92 -6.94 -0.18 10.59
C GLU A 92 -6.92 -1.02 11.87
N ARG A 93 -7.45 -0.47 12.97
CA ARG A 93 -7.56 -1.13 14.27
C ARG A 93 -8.63 -2.24 14.23
N SER A 94 -8.20 -3.49 14.40
CA SER A 94 -9.07 -4.68 14.40
C SER A 94 -9.34 -5.24 15.81
N ALA A 95 -8.69 -4.70 16.83
CA ALA A 95 -8.83 -5.08 18.24
C ALA A 95 -8.68 -3.83 19.15
N PRO A 96 -9.27 -3.82 20.37
CA PRO A 96 -9.09 -2.74 21.32
C PRO A 96 -7.62 -2.56 21.74
N PRO A 97 -7.21 -1.35 22.16
CA PRO A 97 -5.84 -1.08 22.56
C PRO A 97 -5.47 -1.95 23.76
N VAL A 98 -4.39 -2.72 23.63
CA VAL A 98 -3.85 -3.50 24.73
C VAL A 98 -2.88 -2.60 25.50
N THR A 99 -3.30 -2.13 26.67
CA THR A 99 -2.43 -1.41 27.59
C THR A 99 -1.63 -2.42 28.41
N ILE A 100 -0.32 -2.48 28.20
CA ILE A 100 0.61 -3.22 29.07
C ILE A 100 1.45 -2.18 29.82
N GLY A 101 1.42 -2.26 31.14
CA GLY A 101 2.00 -1.25 32.02
C GLY A 101 3.53 -1.27 32.11
N SER A 102 4.07 -0.06 32.31
CA SER A 102 5.35 0.31 32.93
C SER A 102 6.64 -0.19 32.28
N GLY A 103 7.11 0.56 31.28
CA GLY A 103 8.46 0.53 30.74
C GLY A 103 8.46 1.16 29.35
N ASP A 104 8.98 2.39 29.24
CA ASP A 104 9.00 3.24 28.03
C ASP A 104 9.89 2.66 26.92
N VAL A 105 9.47 1.52 26.39
CA VAL A 105 9.80 1.08 25.05
C VAL A 105 8.46 1.04 24.38
N ASP A 106 8.22 1.99 23.47
CA ASP A 106 7.03 2.01 22.63
C ASP A 106 6.98 0.68 21.88
N LEU A 107 6.25 -0.28 22.47
CA LEU A 107 6.14 -1.65 22.02
C LEU A 107 5.58 -1.69 20.60
N GLU A 108 4.78 -0.69 20.23
CA GLU A 108 4.30 -0.51 18.87
C GLU A 108 5.42 -0.07 17.93
N LEU A 109 6.28 0.89 18.31
CA LEU A 109 7.47 1.23 17.53
C LEU A 109 8.47 0.08 17.44
N LEU A 110 8.66 -0.69 18.51
CA LEU A 110 9.56 -1.84 18.52
C LEU A 110 9.00 -2.99 17.68
N LEU A 111 7.71 -3.32 17.82
CA LEU A 111 7.05 -4.29 16.95
C LEU A 111 7.06 -3.84 15.49
N ARG A 112 6.80 -2.55 15.21
CA ARG A 112 6.89 -2.00 13.86
C ARG A 112 8.31 -2.06 13.34
N ARG A 113 9.33 -1.77 14.15
CA ARG A 113 10.74 -1.85 13.77
C ARG A 113 11.14 -3.30 13.47
N VAL A 114 10.85 -4.22 14.38
CA VAL A 114 11.14 -5.64 14.24
C VAL A 114 10.41 -6.23 13.04
N ILE A 115 9.11 -5.94 12.87
CA ILE A 115 8.37 -6.39 11.68
C ILE A 115 8.97 -5.80 10.42
N ARG A 116 9.39 -4.52 10.41
CA ARG A 116 10.02 -3.89 9.23
C ARG A 116 11.41 -4.46 8.92
N GLU A 117 12.18 -4.78 9.94
CA GLU A 117 13.49 -5.45 9.83
C GLU A 117 13.31 -6.89 9.32
N GLU A 118 12.35 -7.64 9.85
CA GLU A 118 12.07 -9.04 9.47
C GLU A 118 11.30 -9.20 8.15
N THR A 119 10.52 -8.20 7.72
CA THR A 119 9.77 -8.21 6.44
C THR A 119 10.42 -7.41 5.32
N GLY A 120 11.56 -6.75 5.59
CA GLY A 120 12.23 -5.86 4.63
C GLY A 120 11.46 -4.57 4.31
N LEU A 121 10.43 -4.21 5.09
CA LEU A 121 9.61 -3.02 4.87
C LEU A 121 10.30 -1.75 5.39
N THR A 122 11.34 -1.28 4.71
CA THR A 122 11.90 0.05 5.02
C THR A 122 10.87 1.11 4.60
N PRO A 123 10.38 1.97 5.51
CA PRO A 123 9.53 3.10 5.14
C PRO A 123 10.37 4.05 4.29
N ALA A 124 9.84 4.52 3.17
CA ALA A 124 10.43 5.61 2.42
C ALA A 124 9.45 6.77 2.40
N VAL A 125 9.97 7.99 2.33
CA VAL A 125 9.14 9.21 2.26
C VAL A 125 9.13 9.72 0.82
N PRO A 126 7.96 10.03 0.24
CA PRO A 126 7.91 10.66 -1.07
C PRO A 126 8.45 12.09 -0.99
N ALA A 127 9.17 12.53 -2.01
CA ALA A 127 9.70 13.89 -2.07
C ALA A 127 8.58 14.93 -1.93
N ASP A 128 8.85 16.03 -1.23
CA ASP A 128 7.83 17.01 -0.83
C ASP A 128 7.00 17.55 -1.98
N LYS A 129 7.62 17.74 -3.16
CA LYS A 129 6.97 18.20 -4.39
C LYS A 129 5.87 17.28 -4.92
N TRP A 130 5.81 16.03 -4.48
CA TRP A 130 4.82 15.04 -4.90
C TRP A 130 3.73 14.80 -3.85
N ARG A 131 3.86 15.26 -2.61
CA ARG A 131 2.90 14.95 -1.55
C ARG A 131 1.50 15.51 -1.87
N GLY A 132 0.46 14.70 -1.66
CA GLY A 132 -0.93 15.05 -1.96
C GLY A 132 -1.25 15.12 -3.46
N GLY A 133 -0.29 14.75 -4.32
CA GLY A 133 -0.46 14.75 -5.77
C GLY A 133 -1.25 13.56 -6.30
N SER A 134 -1.44 13.53 -7.61
CA SER A 134 -2.02 12.37 -8.31
C SER A 134 -1.15 11.97 -9.50
N LEU A 135 -1.06 10.67 -9.76
CA LEU A 135 -0.54 10.13 -11.01
C LEU A 135 -1.69 9.98 -11.98
N VAL A 136 -1.55 10.60 -13.15
CA VAL A 136 -2.56 10.59 -14.21
C VAL A 136 -2.00 9.86 -15.42
N LEU A 137 -2.62 8.74 -15.78
CA LEU A 137 -2.37 8.10 -17.06
C LEU A 137 -3.31 8.67 -18.12
N ARG A 138 -2.69 9.31 -19.11
CA ARG A 138 -3.37 9.85 -20.29
C ARG A 138 -3.29 8.85 -21.43
N PRO A 139 -4.44 8.36 -21.95
CA PRO A 139 -4.45 7.56 -23.16
C PRO A 139 -3.90 8.36 -24.34
N GLY A 140 -3.09 7.73 -25.20
CA GLY A 140 -2.65 8.35 -26.46
C GLY A 140 -3.75 8.43 -27.52
N THR A 141 -4.84 7.68 -27.34
CA THR A 141 -6.01 7.66 -28.24
C THR A 141 -7.03 8.71 -27.80
N ALA A 142 -7.47 9.54 -28.74
CA ALA A 142 -8.48 10.56 -28.49
C ALA A 142 -9.82 9.94 -28.04
N GLY A 143 -10.47 10.56 -27.05
CA GLY A 143 -11.79 10.18 -26.55
C GLY A 143 -11.83 9.17 -25.41
N LEU A 144 -10.69 8.62 -24.97
CA LEU A 144 -10.62 7.76 -23.79
C LEU A 144 -10.43 8.58 -22.51
N GLN A 145 -11.04 8.14 -21.41
CA GLN A 145 -10.90 8.79 -20.11
C GLN A 145 -9.52 8.58 -19.50
N GLU A 146 -8.99 9.63 -18.87
CA GLU A 146 -7.78 9.55 -18.07
C GLU A 146 -8.02 8.69 -16.83
N LYS A 147 -7.00 7.92 -16.43
CA LYS A 147 -7.03 7.16 -15.19
C LYS A 147 -6.13 7.85 -14.17
N SER A 148 -6.71 8.32 -13.08
CA SER A 148 -5.99 9.01 -12.02
C SER A 148 -6.01 8.22 -10.72
N TRP A 149 -4.91 8.28 -9.97
CA TRP A 149 -4.82 7.75 -8.61
C TRP A 149 -3.89 8.60 -7.75
N PRO A 150 -4.03 8.56 -6.40
CA PRO A 150 -3.09 9.24 -5.51
C PRO A 150 -1.65 8.77 -5.77
N ILE A 151 -0.72 9.71 -5.86
CA ILE A 151 0.68 9.41 -6.15
C ILE A 151 1.32 8.55 -5.07
N GLU A 152 0.87 8.66 -3.82
CA GLU A 152 1.28 7.82 -2.69
C GLU A 152 0.98 6.34 -2.95
N THR A 153 -0.11 6.04 -3.65
CA THR A 153 -0.46 4.66 -4.00
C THR A 153 0.54 4.09 -5.00
N PHE A 154 1.02 4.91 -5.94
CA PHE A 154 2.06 4.51 -6.88
C PHE A 154 3.41 4.39 -6.18
N PHE A 155 3.79 5.39 -5.39
CA PHE A 155 5.02 5.40 -4.62
C PHE A 155 5.15 4.18 -3.71
N HIS A 156 4.08 3.82 -2.99
CA HIS A 156 4.09 2.61 -2.16
C HIS A 156 4.35 1.33 -2.98
N LYS A 157 3.86 1.24 -4.22
CA LYS A 157 4.17 0.10 -5.11
C LYS A 157 5.64 0.08 -5.51
N VAL A 158 6.23 1.24 -5.80
CA VAL A 158 7.66 1.36 -6.09
C VAL A 158 8.51 0.91 -4.89
N VAL A 159 8.17 1.38 -3.69
CA VAL A 159 8.83 0.98 -2.44
C VAL A 159 8.68 -0.52 -2.17
N MET A 160 7.50 -1.12 -2.43
CA MET A 160 7.30 -2.57 -2.28
C MET A 160 8.20 -3.38 -3.22
N VAL A 161 8.41 -2.93 -4.46
CA VAL A 161 9.31 -3.60 -5.41
C VAL A 161 10.76 -3.50 -4.92
N ARG A 162 11.19 -2.30 -4.47
CA ARG A 162 12.52 -2.09 -3.87
C ARG A 162 12.78 -3.07 -2.74
N ASN A 163 11.85 -3.15 -1.80
CA ASN A 163 11.99 -3.99 -0.61
C ASN A 163 12.09 -5.48 -0.98
N ARG A 164 11.29 -5.93 -1.95
CA ARG A 164 11.37 -7.32 -2.47
C ARG A 164 12.69 -7.62 -3.16
N LEU A 165 13.24 -6.68 -3.93
CA LEU A 165 14.55 -6.84 -4.56
C LEU A 165 15.66 -6.94 -3.51
N ARG A 166 15.60 -6.14 -2.45
CA ARG A 166 16.56 -6.21 -1.33
C ARG A 166 16.49 -7.57 -0.61
N THR A 167 15.29 -8.07 -0.33
CA THR A 167 15.12 -9.40 0.26
C THR A 167 15.64 -10.49 -0.67
N LEU A 168 15.35 -10.40 -1.97
CA LEU A 168 15.84 -11.36 -2.97
C LEU A 168 17.38 -11.37 -3.02
N GLU A 169 18.01 -10.20 -2.99
CA GLU A 169 19.47 -10.05 -2.95
C GLU A 169 20.07 -10.72 -1.70
N GLN A 170 19.49 -10.48 -0.53
CA GLN A 170 19.90 -11.13 0.72
C GLN A 170 19.77 -12.66 0.62
N GLN A 171 18.67 -13.15 0.08
CA GLN A 171 18.45 -14.59 -0.13
C GLN A 171 19.47 -15.19 -1.10
N VAL A 172 19.79 -14.50 -2.19
CA VAL A 172 20.81 -14.94 -3.16
C VAL A 172 22.20 -14.98 -2.51
N ASN A 173 22.55 -14.00 -1.67
CA ASN A 173 23.82 -13.99 -0.97
C ASN A 173 23.96 -15.19 -0.01
N SER A 174 22.88 -15.53 0.70
CA SER A 174 22.81 -16.65 1.63
C SER A 174 22.57 -18.02 0.97
N LEU A 175 22.32 -18.07 -0.34
CA LEU A 175 22.06 -19.33 -1.06
C LEU A 175 23.34 -20.17 -1.11
N GLU A 176 23.28 -21.47 -0.82
CA GLU A 176 24.38 -22.39 -1.11
C GLU A 176 24.28 -22.85 -2.57
N ALA A 177 25.01 -22.16 -3.46
CA ALA A 177 25.00 -22.42 -4.90
C ALA A 177 26.39 -22.13 -5.51
N PRO A 178 26.70 -22.68 -6.71
CA PRO A 178 27.90 -22.33 -7.46
C PRO A 178 28.04 -20.81 -7.67
N GLU A 179 29.27 -20.32 -7.56
CA GLU A 179 29.56 -18.87 -7.58
C GLU A 179 29.12 -18.20 -8.89
N ASP A 180 29.28 -18.88 -10.03
CA ASP A 180 28.85 -18.39 -11.34
C ASP A 180 27.34 -18.15 -11.42
N VAL A 181 26.55 -18.98 -10.74
CA VAL A 181 25.09 -18.83 -10.66
C VAL A 181 24.73 -17.62 -9.81
N LYS A 182 25.40 -17.44 -8.65
CA LYS A 182 25.19 -16.27 -7.78
C LYS A 182 25.50 -14.97 -8.51
N VAL A 183 26.65 -14.89 -9.16
CA VAL A 183 27.07 -13.72 -9.95
C VAL A 183 26.04 -13.39 -11.03
N ARG A 184 25.52 -14.40 -11.74
CA ARG A 184 24.48 -14.18 -12.76
C ARG A 184 23.18 -13.65 -12.16
N LEU A 185 22.72 -14.18 -11.03
CA LEU A 185 21.51 -13.71 -10.33
C LEU A 185 21.68 -12.28 -9.80
N GLN A 186 22.83 -11.99 -9.17
CA GLN A 186 23.19 -10.65 -8.72
C GLN A 186 23.21 -9.66 -9.89
N GLY A 187 23.71 -10.08 -11.07
CA GLY A 187 23.66 -9.27 -12.30
C GLY A 187 22.23 -8.91 -12.70
N TYR A 188 21.28 -9.85 -12.66
CA TYR A 188 19.87 -9.56 -12.94
C TYR A 188 19.25 -8.60 -11.91
N ILE A 189 19.50 -8.82 -10.62
CA ILE A 189 19.02 -7.94 -9.54
C ILE A 189 19.54 -6.52 -9.76
N THR A 190 20.81 -6.39 -10.09
CA THR A 190 21.45 -5.11 -10.36
C THR A 190 20.87 -4.42 -11.60
N GLY A 191 20.57 -5.18 -12.67
CA GLY A 191 19.85 -4.68 -13.84
C GLY A 191 18.43 -4.21 -13.52
N CYS A 192 17.73 -4.88 -12.60
CA CYS A 192 16.44 -4.43 -12.10
C CYS A 192 16.57 -3.09 -11.36
N TYR A 193 17.56 -2.93 -10.47
CA TYR A 193 17.80 -1.66 -9.80
C TYR A 193 18.11 -0.53 -10.79
N GLY A 194 18.96 -0.78 -11.79
CA GLY A 194 19.28 0.18 -12.84
C GLY A 194 18.05 0.63 -13.64
N SER A 195 17.11 -0.29 -13.93
CA SER A 195 15.87 0.05 -14.64
C SER A 195 14.89 0.88 -13.81
N LEU A 196 15.02 0.84 -12.48
CA LEU A 196 14.13 1.53 -11.54
C LEU A 196 14.65 2.91 -11.12
N THR A 197 15.88 3.29 -11.46
CA THR A 197 16.48 4.60 -11.12
C THR A 197 15.67 5.78 -11.66
N SER A 198 14.92 5.61 -12.74
CA SER A 198 13.99 6.64 -13.26
C SER A 198 12.92 7.06 -12.24
N PHE A 199 12.63 6.22 -11.25
CA PHE A 199 11.70 6.53 -10.16
C PHE A 199 12.36 7.24 -8.97
N ASN A 200 13.68 7.45 -8.96
CA ASN A 200 14.41 8.10 -7.86
C ASN A 200 13.89 9.51 -7.56
N VAL A 201 13.34 10.21 -8.57
CA VAL A 201 12.70 11.53 -8.42
C VAL A 201 11.54 11.55 -7.41
N LEU A 202 10.98 10.39 -7.09
CA LEU A 202 9.88 10.24 -6.14
C LEU A 202 10.35 10.19 -4.68
N PHE A 203 11.62 9.90 -4.40
CA PHE A 203 12.13 9.72 -3.05
C PHE A 203 12.63 11.04 -2.45
N ALA A 204 12.35 11.26 -1.16
CA ALA A 204 12.87 12.40 -0.42
C ALA A 204 14.35 12.22 -0.07
N ASP A 205 14.73 11.00 0.33
CA ASP A 205 16.07 10.66 0.81
C ASP A 205 16.85 9.85 -0.24
N GLU A 206 18.14 10.16 -0.41
CA GLU A 206 19.02 9.46 -1.37
C GLU A 206 19.33 8.02 -0.97
N ASP A 207 19.35 7.73 0.34
CA ASP A 207 19.58 6.38 0.85
C ASP A 207 18.44 5.40 0.52
N ASP A 208 17.27 5.95 0.25
CA ASP A 208 16.08 5.20 -0.14
C ASP A 208 15.98 4.95 -1.65
N GLN A 209 16.82 5.62 -2.45
CA GLN A 209 16.81 5.52 -3.90
C GLN A 209 17.35 4.18 -4.41
N PHE A 210 16.98 3.85 -5.65
CA PHE A 210 17.57 2.74 -6.37
C PHE A 210 18.98 3.10 -6.83
N LYS A 211 19.94 2.20 -6.62
CA LYS A 211 21.34 2.34 -7.05
C LYS A 211 21.66 1.21 -8.04
N GLY A 212 22.01 1.57 -9.28
CA GLY A 212 22.41 0.62 -10.33
C GLY A 212 23.92 0.68 -10.59
N SER A 213 24.44 -0.23 -11.43
CA SER A 213 25.89 -0.25 -11.79
C SER A 213 26.36 0.89 -12.71
N GLY A 214 25.53 1.92 -12.95
CA GLY A 214 25.78 2.94 -13.96
C GLY A 214 26.10 4.35 -13.44
N ASP A 215 26.01 4.57 -12.13
CA ASP A 215 26.30 5.84 -11.45
C ASP A 215 27.03 5.57 -10.11
#